data_AF-A0A6J0HR28-F1
#
_entry.id   AF-A0A6J0HR28-F1
#
_cell.length_a   1.000
_cell.length_b   1.000
_cell.length_c   1.000
_cell.angle_alpha   90.00
_cell.angle_beta   90.00
_cell.angle_gamma   90.00
#
_symmetry.space_group_name_H-M   'P 1'
#
loop_
_entity.id
_entity.type
_entity.pdbx_description
1 polymer ?
#
loop_
_entity_poly.entity_id
_entity_poly.type
_entity_poly.pdbx_seq_one_letter_code
_entity_poly.pdbx_strand_id
1 'polypeptide(L)'
;MEESSQPDKSLEPNAHSRFMIGSVSEDNSEDETSSLVKLDLLEEKERSLSPVSVCSDSLSDLGLPNTQDGLTSHMRPSMSGLHLVKQGRDRKKVDVQRDFTVASPAEFVTRFGGNKVIEKVLIANNGIAAVKCMRSIRRWSYEMFRNERAIRFVVMVTPEDLKANAEYIKMADHYVPVPGGPNNNNYANVELILDIAKRIPVQAVWAGWGHASENPKLPELLHKNGIAFMGPPSQAMWALGDKIASSIVAQTAGIPTLPWSGSGLRVDWQENDLQKRILNVPQELYEKGYVKDADDGLRAAEEVGYPVMIKASEGGGGKGIRKVNNADDFPSLFRQVQTEVPGSPIFVMRLAKQSRHLEVQILADQYGNAISLFGRDCSVQRRHQKIIEEAPASIATSTVFEHMEQVR
;
A
#
# COMPACT_ATOMS: atom_id res chain seq x y z
N MET A 1 -24.10 40.77 43.67
CA MET A 1 -24.49 39.51 44.34
C MET A 1 -25.95 39.34 44.02
N GLU A 2 -26.45 38.43 43.19
CA GLU A 2 -25.95 37.15 42.67
C GLU A 2 -26.33 37.04 41.19
N GLU A 3 -25.45 36.49 40.35
CA GLU A 3 -25.75 36.09 38.98
C GLU A 3 -26.10 34.60 38.99
N SER A 4 -27.27 34.25 38.45
CA SER A 4 -27.75 32.88 38.32
C SER A 4 -27.23 32.22 37.05
N SER A 5 -26.64 31.04 37.23
CA SER A 5 -26.04 30.16 36.23
C SER A 5 -27.06 29.50 35.29
N GLN A 6 -26.84 29.61 33.97
CA GLN A 6 -27.43 28.70 32.98
C GLN A 6 -26.52 27.48 32.77
N PRO A 7 -27.06 26.27 32.52
CA PRO A 7 -26.27 25.06 32.38
C PRO A 7 -25.68 24.90 30.96
N ASP A 8 -24.49 24.34 30.97
CA ASP A 8 -23.58 24.05 29.86
C ASP A 8 -24.24 23.14 28.81
N LYS A 9 -24.25 23.57 27.54
CA LYS A 9 -24.67 22.74 26.40
C LYS A 9 -23.49 21.88 25.96
N SER A 10 -23.58 20.58 26.19
CA SER A 10 -22.68 19.57 25.64
C SER A 10 -22.61 19.67 24.10
N LEU A 11 -21.42 20.00 23.58
CA LEU A 11 -21.09 19.94 22.16
C LEU A 11 -21.01 18.48 21.71
N GLU A 12 -22.00 18.03 20.94
CA GLU A 12 -21.89 16.78 20.20
C GLU A 12 -20.81 16.88 19.09
N PRO A 13 -19.99 15.84 18.85
CA PRO A 13 -19.03 15.84 17.77
C PRO A 13 -19.74 15.67 16.42
N ASN A 14 -19.47 16.64 15.54
CA ASN A 14 -20.01 16.81 14.20
C ASN A 14 -19.82 15.57 13.30
N ALA A 15 -20.90 15.10 12.68
CA ALA A 15 -21.01 13.81 11.98
C ALA A 15 -20.49 13.79 10.53
N HIS A 16 -19.43 14.53 10.20
CA HIS A 16 -18.94 14.62 8.81
C HIS A 16 -17.48 14.16 8.66
N SER A 17 -17.30 13.16 7.77
CA SER A 17 -16.10 12.41 7.39
C SER A 17 -15.67 11.28 8.35
N ARG A 18 -16.15 10.07 8.05
CA ARG A 18 -15.59 8.82 8.61
C ARG A 18 -14.72 8.18 7.53
N PHE A 19 -13.42 8.06 7.76
CA PHE A 19 -12.55 7.20 6.96
C PHE A 19 -12.75 5.75 7.40
N MET A 20 -12.88 4.83 6.44
CA MET A 20 -13.01 3.40 6.69
C MET A 20 -12.18 2.62 5.69
N ILE A 21 -11.47 1.61 6.16
CA ILE A 21 -10.73 0.68 5.30
C ILE A 21 -11.71 -0.27 4.60
N GLY A 22 -11.48 -0.42 3.30
CA GLY A 22 -12.07 -1.46 2.47
C GLY A 22 -13.26 -0.97 1.65
N SER A 23 -13.04 -0.42 0.46
CA SER A 23 -14.03 -0.55 -0.62
C SER A 23 -13.41 -0.24 -1.98
N VAL A 24 -14.07 -0.74 -3.02
CA VAL A 24 -13.85 -0.39 -4.42
C VAL A 24 -15.13 0.35 -4.81
N SER A 25 -15.06 1.62 -5.21
CA SER A 25 -16.25 2.42 -5.52
C SER A 25 -16.80 2.13 -6.93
N GLU A 26 -18.11 2.34 -7.12
CA GLU A 26 -18.92 1.74 -8.19
C GLU A 26 -19.42 2.68 -9.31
N ASP A 27 -19.10 3.97 -9.32
CA ASP A 27 -19.85 4.91 -10.18
C ASP A 27 -19.54 4.86 -11.71
N ASN A 28 -18.95 3.79 -12.24
CA ASN A 28 -18.54 3.72 -13.65
C ASN A 28 -19.10 2.51 -14.43
N SER A 29 -20.25 1.93 -14.04
CA SER A 29 -20.84 0.78 -14.75
C SER A 29 -22.30 0.94 -15.18
N GLU A 30 -22.69 2.09 -15.72
CA GLU A 30 -23.94 2.18 -16.48
C GLU A 30 -23.65 1.98 -17.98
N ASP A 31 -23.94 0.76 -18.45
CA ASP A 31 -24.13 0.47 -19.87
C ASP A 31 -25.54 0.95 -20.26
N GLU A 32 -25.68 2.19 -20.74
CA GLU A 32 -26.86 2.55 -21.53
C GLU A 32 -26.59 2.24 -23.01
N THR A 33 -27.28 1.21 -23.49
CA THR A 33 -27.54 1.04 -24.92
C THR A 33 -28.45 2.19 -25.37
N SER A 34 -27.92 3.18 -26.10
CA SER A 34 -28.77 4.08 -26.88
C SER A 34 -28.26 4.29 -28.31
N SER A 35 -29.22 4.11 -29.19
CA SER A 35 -29.29 4.38 -30.61
C SER A 35 -28.52 5.61 -31.09
N LEU A 36 -27.77 5.40 -32.17
CA LEU A 36 -27.25 6.40 -33.10
C LEU A 36 -28.26 7.55 -33.35
N VAL A 37 -27.90 8.75 -32.88
CA VAL A 37 -28.35 10.01 -33.48
C VAL A 37 -27.12 10.89 -33.67
N LYS A 38 -26.74 11.09 -34.95
CA LYS A 38 -25.80 12.12 -35.39
C LYS A 38 -26.38 13.49 -35.02
N LEU A 39 -25.59 14.37 -34.42
CA LEU A 39 -25.75 15.81 -34.59
C LEU A 39 -24.39 16.52 -34.54
N ASP A 40 -24.26 17.51 -35.42
CA ASP A 40 -23.01 18.09 -35.90
C ASP A 40 -22.30 19.03 -34.91
N LEU A 41 -20.99 19.15 -35.14
CA LEU A 41 -20.05 20.09 -34.54
C LEU A 41 -20.42 21.54 -34.88
N LEU A 42 -20.49 22.41 -33.85
CA LEU A 42 -20.24 23.84 -34.00
C LEU A 42 -19.37 24.33 -32.83
N GLU A 43 -18.22 24.88 -33.20
CA GLU A 43 -17.29 25.61 -32.35
C GLU A 43 -17.90 26.92 -31.87
N GLU A 44 -17.79 27.25 -30.59
CA GLU A 44 -17.63 28.64 -30.16
C GLU A 44 -16.62 28.76 -29.03
N LYS A 45 -15.94 29.90 -29.03
CA LYS A 45 -14.61 30.17 -28.53
C LYS A 45 -14.72 31.33 -27.57
N GLU A 46 -14.45 31.14 -26.28
CA GLU A 46 -14.23 32.26 -25.37
C GLU A 46 -12.97 32.10 -24.52
N ARG A 47 -12.13 33.13 -24.62
CA ARG A 47 -10.91 33.37 -23.86
C ARG A 47 -11.29 33.95 -22.50
N SER A 48 -10.65 33.50 -21.43
CA SER A 48 -10.56 34.31 -20.21
C SER A 48 -9.21 34.15 -19.52
N LEU A 49 -8.77 35.28 -18.97
CA LEU A 49 -7.41 35.65 -18.60
C LEU A 49 -7.12 35.25 -17.14
N SER A 50 -5.91 34.73 -16.91
CA SER A 50 -5.32 34.48 -15.59
C SER A 50 -4.80 35.77 -14.94
N PRO A 51 -5.04 36.02 -13.63
CA PRO A 51 -4.28 37.00 -12.88
C PRO A 51 -3.06 36.39 -12.18
N VAL A 52 -1.95 37.09 -12.33
CA VAL A 52 -0.63 36.84 -11.75
C VAL A 52 -0.66 37.25 -10.26
N SER A 53 -0.21 36.36 -9.37
CA SER A 53 -0.06 36.64 -7.93
C SER A 53 1.37 37.11 -7.63
N VAL A 54 1.45 38.31 -7.04
CA VAL A 54 2.68 39.00 -6.61
C VAL A 54 2.98 38.60 -5.15
N CYS A 55 4.21 38.17 -4.90
CA CYS A 55 4.76 37.94 -3.56
C CYS A 55 5.05 39.27 -2.85
N SER A 56 4.72 39.36 -1.56
CA SER A 56 5.28 40.37 -0.67
C SER A 56 5.47 39.76 0.72
N ASP A 57 6.73 39.50 1.06
CA ASP A 57 7.19 39.18 2.42
C ASP A 57 7.37 40.49 3.20
N SER A 58 6.77 40.59 4.39
CA SER A 58 7.31 41.45 5.44
C SER A 58 6.98 40.88 6.82
N LEU A 59 8.05 40.44 7.49
CA LEU A 59 8.12 40.10 8.90
C LEU A 59 8.14 41.39 9.74
N SER A 60 7.36 41.40 10.83
CA SER A 60 7.69 42.19 12.01
C SER A 60 7.48 41.36 13.27
N ASP A 61 8.61 41.20 13.93
CA ASP A 61 8.95 40.61 15.21
C ASP A 61 8.30 41.34 16.40
N LEU A 62 7.67 40.62 17.32
CA LEU A 62 7.44 41.05 18.71
C LEU A 62 7.50 39.81 19.62
N GLY A 63 8.53 39.74 20.45
CA GLY A 63 8.80 38.63 21.37
C GLY A 63 8.15 38.74 22.75
N LEU A 64 7.77 37.55 23.25
CA LEU A 64 7.92 37.00 24.62
C LEU A 64 7.09 37.63 25.79
N PRO A 65 6.73 36.87 26.85
CA PRO A 65 7.55 35.82 27.47
C PRO A 65 6.89 34.47 27.86
N ASN A 66 7.81 33.52 28.07
CA ASN A 66 7.68 32.19 28.65
C ASN A 66 6.91 32.14 29.98
N THR A 67 6.02 31.16 30.09
CA THR A 67 5.77 30.42 31.34
C THR A 67 5.92 28.93 31.03
N GLN A 68 6.93 28.30 31.63
CA GLN A 68 7.08 26.85 31.73
C GLN A 68 6.57 26.43 33.11
N ASP A 69 5.71 25.42 33.12
CA ASP A 69 5.54 24.36 34.14
C ASP A 69 4.24 23.62 33.76
N GLY A 70 4.13 22.31 33.58
CA GLY A 70 5.03 21.17 33.68
C GLY A 70 4.13 19.93 33.62
N LEU A 71 4.29 19.06 32.61
CA LEU A 71 3.89 17.63 32.58
C LEU A 71 4.20 17.09 31.18
N THR A 72 5.46 16.72 30.94
CA THR A 72 5.86 16.08 29.68
C THR A 72 5.42 14.62 29.70
N SER A 73 4.24 14.34 29.15
CA SER A 73 3.96 13.04 28.55
C SER A 73 5.00 12.78 27.47
N HIS A 74 5.69 11.64 27.51
CA HIS A 74 6.59 11.20 26.45
C HIS A 74 5.78 10.85 25.19
N MET A 75 5.22 11.86 24.52
CA MET A 75 4.65 11.75 23.20
C MET A 75 5.79 11.80 22.19
N ARG A 76 5.96 10.71 21.42
CA ARG A 76 6.87 10.72 20.27
C ARG A 76 6.42 11.81 19.29
N PRO A 77 7.34 12.59 18.68
CA PRO A 77 6.98 13.59 17.70
C PRO A 77 6.24 12.96 16.52
N SER A 78 5.20 13.66 16.02
CA SER A 78 4.44 13.25 14.83
C SER A 78 5.36 13.11 13.62
N MET A 79 5.30 11.97 12.94
CA MET A 79 6.07 11.68 11.73
C MET A 79 5.23 11.85 10.46
N SER A 80 4.16 12.66 10.51
CA SER A 80 3.33 12.95 9.33
C SER A 80 4.11 13.68 8.24
N GLY A 81 3.71 13.50 6.99
CA GLY A 81 4.37 14.12 5.83
C GLY A 81 4.42 15.65 5.93
N LEU A 82 3.36 16.27 6.46
CA LEU A 82 3.32 17.72 6.74
C LEU A 82 4.33 18.14 7.82
N HIS A 83 4.52 17.35 8.88
CA HIS A 83 5.50 17.64 9.93
C HIS A 83 6.94 17.59 9.39
N LEU A 84 7.23 16.60 8.55
CA LEU A 84 8.55 16.46 7.90
C LEU A 84 8.82 17.57 6.89
N VAL A 85 7.81 18.04 6.15
CA VAL A 85 7.94 19.22 5.25
C VAL A 85 8.24 20.49 6.05
N LYS A 86 7.61 20.67 7.21
CA LYS A 86 7.85 21.83 8.09
C LYS A 86 9.29 21.82 8.63
N GLN A 87 9.77 20.68 9.14
CA GLN A 87 11.18 20.53 9.53
C GLN A 87 12.16 20.67 8.35
N GLY A 88 11.78 20.18 7.17
CA GLY A 88 12.59 20.26 5.95
C GLY A 88 12.78 21.69 5.44
N ARG A 89 11.81 22.59 5.67
CA ARG A 89 11.93 24.02 5.36
C ARG A 89 12.89 24.73 6.32
N ASP A 90 12.88 24.37 7.60
CA ASP A 90 13.81 24.95 8.59
C ASP A 90 15.24 24.44 8.41
N ARG A 91 15.43 23.19 7.94
CA ARG A 91 16.76 22.63 7.61
C ARG A 91 17.39 23.16 6.31
N LYS A 92 16.60 23.76 5.41
CA LYS A 92 17.09 24.25 4.10
C LYS A 92 18.05 25.44 4.17
N LYS A 93 18.25 26.06 5.34
CA LYS A 93 19.22 27.15 5.52
C LYS A 93 20.64 26.70 5.91
N VAL A 94 20.92 25.41 6.16
CA VAL A 94 22.23 24.96 6.71
C VAL A 94 22.79 23.65 6.12
N ASP A 95 22.72 23.39 4.80
CA ASP A 95 23.53 22.29 4.23
C ASP A 95 23.99 22.62 2.80
N VAL A 96 25.07 23.40 2.73
CA VAL A 96 25.91 23.55 1.53
C VAL A 96 26.94 22.43 1.58
N GLN A 97 26.89 21.52 0.59
CA GLN A 97 27.86 20.45 0.30
C GLN A 97 28.21 19.49 1.45
N ARG A 98 27.44 18.41 1.57
CA ARG A 98 27.97 17.15 2.09
C ARG A 98 28.39 16.30 0.89
N ASP A 99 29.69 16.11 0.71
CA ASP A 99 30.20 15.06 -0.18
C ASP A 99 29.80 13.70 0.42
N PHE A 100 28.66 13.19 -0.04
CA PHE A 100 28.08 11.90 0.35
C PHE A 100 28.67 10.72 -0.45
N THR A 101 29.73 10.97 -1.23
CA THR A 101 30.32 9.95 -2.09
C THR A 101 31.06 8.90 -1.25
N VAL A 102 30.73 7.63 -1.52
CA VAL A 102 31.39 6.45 -0.93
C VAL A 102 31.89 5.55 -2.06
N ALA A 103 32.95 4.77 -1.83
CA ALA A 103 33.59 4.03 -2.92
C ALA A 103 32.87 2.74 -3.30
N SER A 104 32.14 2.12 -2.36
CA SER A 104 31.47 0.83 -2.58
C SER A 104 30.19 0.66 -1.76
N PRO A 105 29.27 -0.25 -2.16
CA PRO A 105 28.10 -0.58 -1.35
C PRO A 105 28.44 -1.06 0.07
N ALA A 106 29.58 -1.72 0.28
CA ALA A 106 30.01 -2.16 1.61
C ALA A 106 30.36 -0.98 2.53
N GLU A 107 31.08 0.01 2.01
CA GLU A 107 31.38 1.25 2.73
C GLU A 107 30.11 2.06 3.00
N PHE A 108 29.19 2.13 2.03
CA PHE A 108 27.89 2.76 2.21
C PHE A 108 27.17 2.17 3.42
N VAL A 109 27.04 0.84 3.46
CA VAL A 109 26.35 0.14 4.55
C VAL A 109 27.01 0.45 5.90
N THR A 110 28.34 0.42 5.97
CA THR A 110 29.06 0.75 7.21
C THR A 110 28.83 2.20 7.64
N ARG A 111 28.93 3.15 6.69
CA ARG A 111 28.78 4.59 6.96
C ARG A 111 27.38 4.97 7.41
N PHE A 112 26.35 4.34 6.87
CA PHE A 112 24.94 4.65 7.15
C PHE A 112 24.30 3.69 8.16
N GLY A 113 25.08 2.84 8.84
CA GLY A 113 24.59 1.98 9.92
C GLY A 113 23.69 0.82 9.47
N GLY A 114 23.89 0.34 8.24
CA GLY A 114 23.26 -0.89 7.75
C GLY A 114 23.98 -2.14 8.26
N ASN A 115 23.31 -3.29 8.18
CA ASN A 115 23.80 -4.58 8.68
C ASN A 115 24.05 -5.62 7.59
N LYS A 116 23.66 -5.36 6.33
CA LYS A 116 23.78 -6.30 5.22
C LYS A 116 24.17 -5.59 3.93
N VAL A 117 25.27 -6.04 3.34
CA VAL A 117 25.77 -5.56 2.06
C VAL A 117 25.01 -6.23 0.92
N ILE A 118 24.49 -5.42 0.00
CA ILE A 118 23.80 -5.87 -1.21
C ILE A 118 24.51 -5.23 -2.40
N GLU A 119 25.13 -6.05 -3.25
CA GLU A 119 25.84 -5.60 -4.46
C GLU A 119 25.19 -6.15 -5.72
N LYS A 120 24.44 -7.24 -5.61
CA LYS A 120 23.77 -7.92 -6.71
C LYS A 120 22.35 -8.30 -6.32
N VAL A 121 21.40 -7.85 -7.15
CA VAL A 121 19.96 -8.05 -6.95
C VAL A 121 19.42 -8.93 -8.08
N LEU A 122 18.69 -10.00 -7.74
CA LEU A 122 17.86 -10.74 -8.69
C LEU A 122 16.48 -10.07 -8.78
N ILE A 123 16.06 -9.72 -9.98
CA ILE A 123 14.70 -9.25 -10.25
C ILE A 123 13.85 -10.46 -10.65
N ALA A 124 12.94 -10.85 -9.75
CA ALA A 124 11.94 -11.89 -9.96
C ALA A 124 10.66 -11.29 -10.59
N ASN A 125 10.83 -10.53 -11.67
CA ASN A 125 9.75 -9.85 -12.40
C ASN A 125 10.23 -9.54 -13.83
N ASN A 126 9.32 -9.05 -14.68
CA ASN A 126 9.57 -8.62 -16.05
C ASN A 126 8.95 -7.24 -16.32
N GLY A 127 8.90 -6.86 -17.60
CA GLY A 127 8.21 -5.66 -18.08
C GLY A 127 8.61 -4.36 -17.36
N ILE A 128 7.62 -3.50 -17.12
CA ILE A 128 7.82 -2.17 -16.55
C ILE A 128 8.34 -2.22 -15.10
N ALA A 129 7.99 -3.24 -14.32
CA ALA A 129 8.45 -3.41 -12.95
C ALA A 129 9.98 -3.52 -12.91
N ALA A 130 10.54 -4.43 -13.72
CA ALA A 130 11.98 -4.63 -13.83
C ALA A 130 12.71 -3.35 -14.31
N VAL A 131 12.19 -2.70 -15.36
CA VAL A 131 12.76 -1.44 -15.88
C VAL A 131 12.75 -0.34 -14.82
N LYS A 132 11.64 -0.15 -14.11
CA LYS A 132 11.48 0.90 -13.10
C LYS A 132 12.42 0.67 -11.92
N CYS A 133 12.56 -0.58 -11.47
CA CYS A 133 13.50 -0.96 -10.42
C CYS A 133 14.94 -0.57 -10.81
N MET A 134 15.42 -1.07 -11.95
CA MET A 134 16.78 -0.80 -12.43
C MET A 134 17.03 0.70 -12.62
N ARG A 135 16.16 1.42 -13.33
CA ARG A 135 16.35 2.87 -13.55
C ARG A 135 16.43 3.65 -12.23
N SER A 136 15.58 3.32 -11.27
CA SER A 136 15.52 4.04 -9.99
C SER A 136 16.77 3.80 -9.16
N ILE A 137 17.17 2.53 -9.01
CA ILE A 137 18.35 2.17 -8.21
C ILE A 137 19.63 2.62 -8.91
N ARG A 138 19.73 2.55 -10.25
CA ARG A 138 20.89 3.05 -11.01
C ARG A 138 21.06 4.55 -10.88
N ARG A 139 19.97 5.32 -10.95
CA ARG A 139 20.00 6.78 -10.71
C ARG A 139 20.52 7.09 -9.31
N TRP A 140 19.97 6.44 -8.28
CA TRP A 140 20.43 6.58 -6.91
C TRP A 140 21.90 6.14 -6.75
N SER A 141 22.29 5.05 -7.39
CA SER A 141 23.67 4.53 -7.35
C SER A 141 24.64 5.52 -7.99
N TYR A 142 24.28 6.17 -9.10
CA TYR A 142 25.10 7.21 -9.71
C TYR A 142 25.23 8.45 -8.81
N GLU A 143 24.15 8.81 -8.10
CA GLU A 143 24.18 9.91 -7.14
C GLU A 143 25.13 9.64 -5.97
N MET A 144 25.10 8.41 -5.43
CA MET A 144 25.85 8.01 -4.23
C MET A 144 27.29 7.55 -4.52
N PHE A 145 27.52 6.82 -5.62
CA PHE A 145 28.80 6.18 -5.93
C PHE A 145 29.49 6.76 -7.17
N ARG A 146 28.84 7.69 -7.90
CA ARG A 146 29.25 8.12 -9.26
C ARG A 146 29.39 6.95 -10.24
N ASN A 147 28.73 5.84 -9.95
CA ASN A 147 28.71 4.62 -10.73
C ASN A 147 27.30 4.04 -10.73
N GLU A 148 26.62 4.09 -11.87
CA GLU A 148 25.26 3.55 -12.00
C GLU A 148 25.20 2.02 -11.82
N ARG A 149 26.33 1.31 -12.00
CA ARG A 149 26.43 -0.15 -11.87
C ARG A 149 27.05 -0.59 -10.54
N ALA A 150 27.11 0.29 -9.54
CA ALA A 150 27.54 -0.06 -8.19
C ALA A 150 26.68 -1.20 -7.60
N ILE A 151 25.37 -1.20 -7.93
CA ILE A 151 24.45 -2.31 -7.67
C ILE A 151 24.15 -3.00 -9.01
N ARG A 152 24.46 -4.29 -9.10
CA ARG A 152 24.27 -5.11 -10.31
C ARG A 152 22.92 -5.80 -10.32
N PHE A 153 22.36 -5.95 -11.51
CA PHE A 153 21.07 -6.62 -11.70
C PHE A 153 21.18 -7.92 -12.48
N VAL A 154 20.59 -8.97 -11.92
CA VAL A 154 20.31 -10.24 -12.58
C VAL A 154 18.81 -10.28 -12.88
N VAL A 155 18.42 -10.62 -14.10
CA VAL A 155 17.00 -10.72 -14.49
C VAL A 155 16.66 -12.13 -14.98
N MET A 156 15.45 -12.60 -14.68
CA MET A 156 14.88 -13.83 -15.24
C MET A 156 14.23 -13.52 -16.59
N VAL A 157 14.45 -14.36 -17.61
CA VAL A 157 13.97 -14.10 -18.98
C VAL A 157 13.28 -15.33 -19.57
N THR A 158 12.00 -15.19 -19.88
CA THR A 158 11.24 -16.21 -20.61
C THR A 158 11.55 -16.16 -22.11
N PRO A 159 11.34 -17.25 -22.87
CA PRO A 159 11.43 -17.24 -24.33
C PRO A 159 10.53 -16.17 -24.98
N GLU A 160 9.36 -15.90 -24.38
CA GLU A 160 8.40 -14.91 -24.83
C GLU A 160 8.93 -13.48 -24.65
N ASP A 161 9.47 -13.15 -23.47
CA ASP A 161 10.12 -11.86 -23.22
C ASP A 161 11.33 -11.63 -24.13
N LEU A 162 12.12 -12.68 -24.36
CA LEU A 162 13.28 -12.61 -25.25
C LEU A 162 12.86 -12.37 -26.71
N LYS A 163 11.83 -13.09 -27.17
CA LYS A 163 11.24 -12.91 -28.51
C LYS A 163 10.64 -11.52 -28.69
N ALA A 164 10.05 -10.96 -27.65
CA ALA A 164 9.52 -9.59 -27.63
C ALA A 164 10.60 -8.51 -27.56
N ASN A 165 11.89 -8.87 -27.40
CA ASN A 165 12.99 -7.94 -27.18
C ASN A 165 12.77 -7.01 -25.98
N ALA A 166 12.20 -7.53 -24.89
CA ALA A 166 11.85 -6.73 -23.72
C ALA A 166 13.05 -5.92 -23.18
N GLU A 167 12.85 -4.63 -22.91
CA GLU A 167 13.93 -3.66 -22.65
C GLU A 167 14.72 -3.99 -21.38
N TYR A 168 14.06 -4.58 -20.39
CA TYR A 168 14.70 -4.95 -19.12
C TYR A 168 15.85 -5.94 -19.33
N ILE A 169 15.79 -6.78 -20.37
CA ILE A 169 16.84 -7.77 -20.69
C ILE A 169 18.15 -7.06 -21.04
N LYS A 170 18.08 -6.04 -21.92
CA LYS A 170 19.24 -5.26 -22.35
C LYS A 170 19.75 -4.32 -21.27
N MET A 171 18.86 -3.92 -20.36
CA MET A 171 19.21 -3.05 -19.24
C MET A 171 19.99 -3.80 -18.17
N ALA A 172 19.70 -5.08 -17.94
CA ALA A 172 20.33 -5.88 -16.89
C ALA A 172 21.84 -6.08 -17.10
N ASP A 173 22.56 -6.32 -16.01
CA ASP A 173 23.99 -6.66 -16.06
C ASP A 173 24.20 -8.14 -16.41
N HIS A 174 23.24 -8.99 -16.05
CA HIS A 174 23.21 -10.41 -16.35
C HIS A 174 21.77 -10.88 -16.50
N TYR A 175 21.51 -11.87 -17.35
CA TYR A 175 20.19 -12.47 -17.49
C TYR A 175 20.26 -13.98 -17.44
N VAL A 176 19.16 -14.61 -17.00
CA VAL A 176 19.03 -16.06 -16.82
C VAL A 176 17.82 -16.53 -17.60
N PRO A 177 17.98 -17.42 -18.60
CA PRO A 177 16.85 -18.06 -19.26
C PRO A 177 16.04 -18.90 -18.27
N VAL A 178 14.72 -18.77 -18.29
CA VAL A 178 13.78 -19.53 -17.47
C VAL A 178 12.67 -20.14 -18.34
N PRO A 179 11.92 -21.14 -17.84
CA PRO A 179 10.83 -21.74 -18.61
C PRO A 179 9.77 -20.72 -19.07
N GLY A 180 9.21 -20.90 -20.27
CA GLY A 180 8.11 -20.08 -20.78
C GLY A 180 6.73 -20.47 -20.24
N GLY A 181 5.69 -19.94 -20.86
CA GLY A 181 4.30 -20.21 -20.49
C GLY A 181 3.82 -19.44 -19.23
N PRO A 182 2.81 -19.97 -18.50
CA PRO A 182 2.21 -19.26 -17.37
C PRO A 182 3.21 -18.96 -16.26
N ASN A 183 2.93 -17.91 -15.48
CA ASN A 183 3.91 -17.34 -14.56
C ASN A 183 4.33 -18.28 -13.40
N ASN A 184 3.50 -19.26 -13.06
CA ASN A 184 3.79 -20.33 -12.10
C ASN A 184 4.98 -21.23 -12.52
N ASN A 185 5.38 -21.20 -13.79
CA ASN A 185 6.57 -21.88 -14.28
C ASN A 185 7.84 -21.04 -14.14
N ASN A 186 7.71 -19.73 -13.95
CA ASN A 186 8.82 -18.77 -14.00
C ASN A 186 8.78 -17.72 -12.86
N TYR A 187 8.26 -16.52 -13.11
CA TYR A 187 8.32 -15.37 -12.20
C TYR A 187 7.55 -15.55 -10.89
N ALA A 188 6.58 -16.46 -10.85
CA ALA A 188 5.83 -16.82 -9.64
C ALA A 188 6.32 -18.13 -8.99
N ASN A 189 7.34 -18.78 -9.56
CA ASN A 189 7.89 -20.04 -9.07
C ASN A 189 8.97 -19.79 -8.02
N VAL A 190 8.62 -19.94 -6.74
CA VAL A 190 9.49 -19.58 -5.61
C VAL A 190 10.75 -20.44 -5.57
N GLU A 191 10.61 -21.74 -5.85
CA GLU A 191 11.68 -22.72 -5.83
C GLU A 191 12.72 -22.43 -6.92
N LEU A 192 12.26 -22.06 -8.13
CA LEU A 192 13.11 -21.63 -9.22
C LEU A 192 13.83 -20.32 -8.91
N ILE A 193 13.12 -19.33 -8.34
CA ILE A 193 13.73 -18.05 -7.94
C ILE A 193 14.86 -18.29 -6.92
N LEU A 194 14.61 -19.15 -5.94
CA LEU A 194 15.61 -19.53 -4.94
C LEU A 194 16.81 -20.24 -5.56
N ASP A 195 16.59 -21.19 -6.46
CA ASP A 195 17.67 -21.89 -7.17
C ASP A 195 18.58 -20.91 -7.93
N ILE A 196 17.98 -20.01 -8.71
CA ILE A 196 18.71 -18.99 -9.47
C ILE A 196 19.49 -18.07 -8.53
N ALA A 197 18.86 -17.63 -7.44
CA ALA A 197 19.48 -16.76 -6.45
C ALA A 197 20.71 -17.41 -5.79
N LYS A 198 20.68 -18.74 -5.56
CA LYS A 198 21.79 -19.52 -5.02
C LYS A 198 22.88 -19.79 -6.06
N ARG A 199 22.52 -20.05 -7.32
CA ARG A 199 23.46 -20.39 -8.40
C ARG A 199 24.35 -19.23 -8.84
N ILE A 200 23.83 -17.99 -8.87
CA ILE A 200 24.56 -16.78 -9.30
C ILE A 200 25.22 -16.01 -8.13
N PRO A 201 25.17 -16.60 -6.94
CA PRO A 201 24.94 -15.93 -5.66
C PRO A 201 24.56 -14.44 -5.75
N VAL A 202 23.27 -14.14 -5.55
CA VAL A 202 22.78 -12.77 -5.32
C VAL A 202 22.59 -12.52 -3.82
N GLN A 203 22.76 -11.27 -3.38
CA GLN A 203 22.57 -10.93 -1.97
C GLN A 203 21.12 -10.57 -1.66
N ALA A 204 20.35 -10.18 -2.68
CA ALA A 204 18.95 -9.84 -2.51
C ALA A 204 18.09 -10.23 -3.73
N VAL A 205 16.79 -10.40 -3.49
CA VAL A 205 15.76 -10.56 -4.52
C VAL A 205 14.76 -9.42 -4.42
N TRP A 206 14.37 -8.86 -5.56
CA TRP A 206 13.29 -7.88 -5.69
C TRP A 206 12.18 -8.45 -6.58
N ALA A 207 10.95 -8.50 -6.07
CA ALA A 207 9.81 -9.06 -6.78
C ALA A 207 8.87 -7.99 -7.38
N GLY A 208 8.96 -6.72 -6.97
CA GLY A 208 8.07 -5.67 -7.46
C GLY A 208 6.60 -5.94 -7.13
N TRP A 209 5.74 -5.91 -8.15
CA TRP A 209 4.30 -6.20 -8.04
C TRP A 209 3.90 -7.32 -9.01
N GLY A 210 2.91 -8.11 -8.61
CA GLY A 210 2.50 -9.31 -9.34
C GLY A 210 3.46 -10.48 -9.15
N HIS A 211 3.13 -11.61 -9.78
CA HIS A 211 3.91 -12.86 -9.67
C HIS A 211 4.09 -13.31 -8.22
N ALA A 212 5.32 -13.54 -7.76
CA ALA A 212 5.62 -13.94 -6.38
C ALA A 212 5.71 -12.77 -5.38
N SER A 213 5.34 -11.53 -5.76
CA SER A 213 5.49 -10.35 -4.88
C SER A 213 4.72 -10.42 -3.57
N GLU A 214 3.61 -11.16 -3.56
CA GLU A 214 2.69 -11.33 -2.42
C GLU A 214 2.74 -12.76 -1.86
N ASN A 215 3.69 -13.59 -2.31
CA ASN A 215 3.84 -14.97 -1.83
C ASN A 215 4.78 -15.03 -0.61
N PRO A 216 4.28 -15.29 0.61
CA PRO A 216 5.09 -15.27 1.84
C PRO A 216 6.17 -16.36 1.86
N LYS A 217 6.07 -17.41 1.05
CA LYS A 217 7.11 -18.45 0.95
C LYS A 217 8.41 -17.92 0.34
N LEU A 218 8.34 -16.90 -0.52
CA LEU A 218 9.52 -16.32 -1.16
C LEU A 218 10.49 -15.70 -0.13
N PRO A 219 10.10 -14.67 0.65
CA PRO A 219 10.97 -14.14 1.69
C PRO A 219 11.36 -15.18 2.75
N GLU A 220 10.50 -16.15 3.06
CA GLU A 220 10.81 -17.22 4.00
C GLU A 220 12.00 -18.07 3.53
N LEU A 221 11.93 -18.61 2.31
CA LEU A 221 12.98 -19.48 1.78
C LEU A 221 14.27 -18.71 1.49
N LEU A 222 14.17 -17.47 1.00
CA LEU A 222 15.34 -16.61 0.82
C LEU A 222 16.05 -16.35 2.14
N HIS A 223 15.31 -16.01 3.20
CA HIS A 223 15.87 -15.76 4.52
C HIS A 223 16.57 -17.00 5.09
N LYS A 224 15.96 -18.19 4.98
CA LYS A 224 16.58 -19.47 5.38
C LYS A 224 17.91 -19.75 4.66
N ASN A 225 18.13 -19.16 3.48
CA ASN A 225 19.35 -19.31 2.69
C ASN A 225 20.27 -18.06 2.76
N GLY A 226 20.01 -17.13 3.69
CA GLY A 226 20.84 -15.94 3.89
C GLY A 226 20.72 -14.87 2.79
N ILE A 227 19.71 -14.96 1.93
CA ILE A 227 19.44 -14.02 0.83
C ILE A 227 18.38 -13.02 1.32
N ALA A 228 18.61 -11.72 1.11
CA ALA A 228 17.65 -10.69 1.49
C ALA A 228 16.46 -10.65 0.52
N PHE A 229 15.29 -10.26 1.02
CA PHE A 229 14.16 -9.90 0.19
C PHE A 229 13.93 -8.39 0.30
N MET A 230 13.85 -7.70 -0.83
CA MET A 230 13.61 -6.25 -0.89
C MET A 230 12.10 -5.96 -0.79
N GLY A 231 11.52 -6.28 0.36
CA GLY A 231 10.11 -6.15 0.67
C GLY A 231 9.83 -6.59 2.12
N PRO A 232 8.55 -6.71 2.52
CA PRO A 232 8.22 -7.15 3.87
C PRO A 232 8.65 -8.61 4.12
N PRO A 233 8.97 -8.99 5.36
CA PRO A 233 9.24 -10.38 5.71
C PRO A 233 7.98 -11.25 5.58
N SER A 234 8.16 -12.57 5.48
CA SER A 234 7.10 -13.57 5.30
C SER A 234 5.92 -13.39 6.26
N GLN A 235 6.21 -13.19 7.55
CA GLN A 235 5.20 -12.99 8.59
C GLN A 235 4.34 -11.74 8.35
N ALA A 236 4.98 -10.60 8.03
CA ALA A 236 4.27 -9.37 7.72
C ALA A 236 3.47 -9.47 6.42
N MET A 237 4.02 -10.17 5.42
CA MET A 237 3.33 -10.41 4.15
C MET A 237 2.08 -11.27 4.32
N TRP A 238 2.13 -12.30 5.17
CA TRP A 238 0.94 -13.10 5.48
C TRP A 238 -0.10 -12.30 6.27
N ALA A 239 0.33 -11.62 7.33
CA ALA A 239 -0.57 -10.88 8.21
C ALA A 239 -1.29 -9.70 7.51
N LEU A 240 -0.63 -9.06 6.53
CA LEU A 240 -1.16 -7.87 5.85
C LEU A 240 -1.62 -8.13 4.40
N GLY A 241 -1.18 -9.22 3.78
CA GLY A 241 -1.53 -9.59 2.40
C GLY A 241 -2.90 -10.27 2.30
N ASP A 242 -3.26 -11.12 3.27
CA ASP A 242 -4.59 -11.70 3.33
C ASP A 242 -5.61 -10.68 3.86
N LYS A 243 -6.71 -10.46 3.13
CA LYS A 243 -7.69 -9.41 3.45
C LYS A 243 -8.39 -9.61 4.80
N ILE A 244 -8.57 -10.86 5.23
CA ILE A 244 -9.26 -11.21 6.48
C ILE A 244 -8.31 -10.98 7.65
N ALA A 245 -7.10 -11.54 7.57
CA ALA A 245 -6.06 -11.33 8.57
C ALA A 245 -5.75 -9.84 8.72
N SER A 246 -5.54 -9.13 7.61
CA SER A 246 -5.27 -7.69 7.57
C SER A 246 -6.39 -6.86 8.20
N SER A 247 -7.66 -7.21 7.98
CA SER A 247 -8.79 -6.51 8.63
C SER A 247 -8.85 -6.76 10.14
N ILE A 248 -8.46 -7.94 10.61
CA ILE A 248 -8.34 -8.25 12.05
C ILE A 248 -7.18 -7.45 12.67
N VAL A 249 -6.04 -7.37 11.99
CA VAL A 249 -4.90 -6.54 12.43
C VAL A 249 -5.30 -5.07 12.49
N ALA A 250 -6.00 -4.56 11.48
CA ALA A 250 -6.50 -3.19 11.44
C ALA A 250 -7.46 -2.89 12.61
N GLN A 251 -8.41 -3.79 12.89
CA GLN A 251 -9.31 -3.65 14.04
C GLN A 251 -8.58 -3.72 15.38
N THR A 252 -7.52 -4.52 15.47
CA THR A 252 -6.64 -4.59 16.66
C THR A 252 -5.91 -3.27 16.89
N ALA A 253 -5.44 -2.62 15.81
CA ALA A 253 -4.84 -1.29 15.84
C ALA A 253 -5.87 -0.14 16.00
N GLY A 254 -7.16 -0.46 16.18
CA GLY A 254 -8.22 0.54 16.33
C GLY A 254 -8.56 1.29 15.03
N ILE A 255 -8.12 0.79 13.87
CA ILE A 255 -8.41 1.41 12.58
C ILE A 255 -9.84 1.04 12.16
N PRO A 256 -10.67 2.01 11.75
CA PRO A 256 -12.04 1.72 11.31
C PRO A 256 -12.06 0.86 10.05
N THR A 257 -12.82 -0.23 10.09
CA THR A 257 -13.11 -1.11 8.95
C THR A 257 -14.59 -1.01 8.58
N LEU A 258 -14.94 -1.19 7.29
CA LEU A 258 -16.34 -1.39 6.92
C LEU A 258 -16.96 -2.59 7.68
N PRO A 259 -18.28 -2.59 7.91
CA PRO A 259 -18.98 -3.78 8.40
C PRO A 259 -18.71 -4.98 7.49
N TRP A 260 -18.32 -6.11 8.10
CA TRP A 260 -17.98 -7.35 7.40
C TRP A 260 -18.20 -8.56 8.31
N SER A 261 -18.12 -9.77 7.75
CA SER A 261 -18.33 -11.02 8.49
C SER A 261 -17.42 -11.20 9.70
N GLY A 262 -16.24 -10.56 9.71
CA GLY A 262 -15.31 -10.54 10.85
C GLY A 262 -15.29 -9.23 11.64
N SER A 263 -16.37 -8.45 11.62
CA SER A 263 -16.48 -7.23 12.43
C SER A 263 -16.40 -7.55 13.93
N GLY A 264 -15.59 -6.76 14.65
CA GLY A 264 -15.33 -6.93 16.09
C GLY A 264 -14.17 -7.87 16.43
N LEU A 265 -13.63 -8.60 15.46
CA LEU A 265 -12.50 -9.50 15.69
C LEU A 265 -11.22 -8.71 15.96
N ARG A 266 -10.57 -8.99 17.10
CA ARG A 266 -9.32 -8.38 17.53
C ARG A 266 -8.42 -9.43 18.14
N VAL A 267 -7.11 -9.28 17.92
CA VAL A 267 -6.10 -10.06 18.65
C VAL A 267 -5.90 -9.42 20.01
N ASP A 268 -5.86 -10.23 21.07
CA ASP A 268 -5.43 -9.74 22.38
C ASP A 268 -3.95 -9.39 22.30
N TRP A 269 -3.65 -8.10 22.32
CA TRP A 269 -2.31 -7.55 22.15
C TRP A 269 -1.95 -6.69 23.36
N GLN A 270 -1.05 -7.20 24.20
CA GLN A 270 -0.63 -6.50 25.41
C GLN A 270 0.66 -5.69 25.17
N GLU A 271 0.91 -4.67 25.99
CA GLU A 271 2.12 -3.84 25.88
C GLU A 271 3.42 -4.66 25.99
N ASN A 272 3.41 -5.77 26.73
CA ASN A 272 4.56 -6.67 26.83
C ASN A 272 4.87 -7.42 25.51
N ASP A 273 3.89 -7.55 24.61
CA ASP A 273 4.08 -8.14 23.27
C ASP A 273 4.70 -7.15 22.27
N LEU A 274 4.79 -5.86 22.60
CA LEU A 274 5.55 -4.87 21.81
C LEU A 274 7.03 -5.27 21.65
N GLN A 275 7.58 -6.02 22.61
CA GLN A 275 8.94 -6.58 22.50
C GLN A 275 9.04 -7.69 21.44
N LYS A 276 7.96 -8.44 21.20
CA LYS A 276 7.92 -9.50 20.20
C LYS A 276 7.79 -8.97 18.77
N ARG A 277 7.33 -7.72 18.59
CA ARG A 277 7.22 -6.99 17.29
C ARG A 277 6.46 -7.72 16.17
N ILE A 278 5.78 -8.82 16.48
CA ILE A 278 5.17 -9.73 15.51
C ILE A 278 3.75 -10.03 15.98
N LEU A 279 2.77 -9.61 15.19
CA LEU A 279 1.36 -9.91 15.40
C LEU A 279 0.94 -11.01 14.45
N ASN A 280 0.53 -12.15 15.01
CA ASN A 280 -0.03 -13.27 14.27
C ASN A 280 -1.50 -13.39 14.63
N VAL A 281 -2.36 -13.52 13.62
CA VAL A 281 -3.79 -13.79 13.82
C VAL A 281 -3.95 -15.28 14.10
N PRO A 282 -4.46 -15.68 15.29
CA PRO A 282 -4.68 -17.10 15.58
C PRO A 282 -5.67 -17.72 14.61
N GLN A 283 -5.46 -18.98 14.22
CA GLN A 283 -6.30 -19.67 13.25
C GLN A 283 -7.78 -19.69 13.66
N GLU A 284 -8.07 -19.90 14.95
CA GLU A 284 -9.45 -19.87 15.47
C GLU A 284 -10.12 -18.50 15.32
N LEU A 285 -9.34 -17.41 15.45
CA LEU A 285 -9.85 -16.05 15.24
C LEU A 285 -10.03 -15.76 13.75
N TYR A 286 -9.08 -16.20 12.92
CA TYR A 286 -9.16 -16.09 11.47
C TYR A 286 -10.39 -16.81 10.91
N GLU A 287 -10.70 -18.02 11.41
CA GLU A 287 -11.86 -18.82 11.02
C GLU A 287 -13.20 -18.18 11.31
N LYS A 288 -13.27 -17.25 12.27
CA LYS A 288 -14.49 -16.47 12.55
C LYS A 288 -14.72 -15.36 11.53
N GLY A 289 -13.70 -14.99 10.74
CA GLY A 289 -13.78 -13.89 9.77
C GLY A 289 -14.25 -14.32 8.37
N TYR A 290 -14.10 -15.59 8.01
CA TYR A 290 -14.51 -16.11 6.70
C TYR A 290 -15.76 -16.98 6.80
N VAL A 291 -16.49 -17.09 5.70
CA VAL A 291 -17.71 -17.88 5.57
C VAL A 291 -17.41 -19.20 4.86
N LYS A 292 -17.88 -20.31 5.43
CA LYS A 292 -17.48 -21.66 4.99
C LYS A 292 -18.21 -22.11 3.72
N ASP A 293 -19.45 -21.67 3.58
CA ASP A 293 -20.35 -22.04 2.49
C ASP A 293 -21.33 -20.90 2.17
N ALA A 294 -22.19 -21.13 1.18
CA ALA A 294 -23.14 -20.13 0.72
C ALA A 294 -24.18 -19.77 1.79
N ASP A 295 -24.59 -20.73 2.65
CA ASP A 295 -25.60 -20.49 3.69
C ASP A 295 -25.02 -19.63 4.82
N ASP A 296 -23.76 -19.88 5.19
CA ASP A 296 -22.99 -19.05 6.12
C ASP A 296 -22.76 -17.63 5.57
N GLY A 297 -22.46 -17.54 4.27
CA GLY A 297 -22.37 -16.28 3.55
C GLY A 297 -23.68 -15.49 3.56
N LEU A 298 -24.82 -16.17 3.41
CA LEU A 298 -26.14 -15.54 3.35
C LEU A 298 -26.52 -14.93 4.72
N ARG A 299 -26.27 -15.67 5.81
CA ARG A 299 -26.44 -15.14 7.18
C ARG A 299 -25.56 -13.92 7.44
N ALA A 300 -24.28 -13.99 7.05
CA ALA A 300 -23.37 -12.86 7.19
C ALA A 300 -23.82 -11.65 6.34
N ALA A 301 -24.38 -11.88 5.15
CA ALA A 301 -24.91 -10.82 4.30
C ALA A 301 -26.15 -10.13 4.89
N GLU A 302 -27.03 -10.89 5.56
CA GLU A 302 -28.19 -10.35 6.28
C GLU A 302 -27.76 -9.48 7.47
N GLU A 303 -26.78 -9.94 8.27
CA GLU A 303 -26.25 -9.20 9.41
C GLU A 303 -25.53 -7.91 8.97
N VAL A 304 -24.66 -8.01 7.96
CA VAL A 304 -23.94 -6.85 7.40
C VAL A 304 -24.90 -5.88 6.72
N GLY A 305 -25.93 -6.42 6.04
CA GLY A 305 -26.96 -5.73 5.27
C GLY A 305 -26.57 -5.44 3.82
N TYR A 306 -27.52 -5.63 2.90
CA TYR A 306 -27.35 -5.39 1.47
C TYR A 306 -27.28 -3.89 1.09
N PRO A 307 -26.61 -3.53 -0.02
CA PRO A 307 -25.79 -4.41 -0.87
C PRO A 307 -24.46 -4.78 -0.20
N VAL A 308 -23.98 -5.99 -0.50
CA VAL A 308 -22.72 -6.55 0.02
C VAL A 308 -21.77 -6.94 -1.11
N MET A 309 -20.52 -7.21 -0.74
CA MET A 309 -19.47 -7.73 -1.58
C MET A 309 -19.03 -9.10 -1.05
N ILE A 310 -19.06 -10.11 -1.91
CA ILE A 310 -18.39 -11.41 -1.67
C ILE A 310 -16.96 -11.27 -2.18
N LYS A 311 -15.96 -11.58 -1.34
CA LYS A 311 -14.55 -11.46 -1.69
C LYS A 311 -13.75 -12.69 -1.28
N ALA A 312 -12.95 -13.20 -2.20
CA ALA A 312 -11.85 -14.12 -1.89
C ALA A 312 -10.73 -13.36 -1.17
N SER A 313 -10.21 -13.93 -0.08
CA SER A 313 -9.15 -13.34 0.73
C SER A 313 -7.81 -13.26 -0.02
N GLU A 314 -7.50 -14.27 -0.83
CA GLU A 314 -6.27 -14.40 -1.63
C GLU A 314 -6.42 -13.84 -3.06
N GLY A 315 -7.55 -13.21 -3.39
CA GLY A 315 -7.80 -12.64 -4.72
C GLY A 315 -7.06 -11.31 -4.96
N GLY A 316 -6.01 -11.32 -5.80
CA GLY A 316 -5.29 -10.12 -6.23
C GLY A 316 -5.86 -9.46 -7.49
N GLY A 317 -5.63 -8.15 -7.67
CA GLY A 317 -5.91 -7.43 -8.93
C GLY A 317 -7.37 -7.41 -9.38
N GLY A 318 -8.31 -7.39 -8.43
CA GLY A 318 -9.76 -7.37 -8.71
C GLY A 318 -10.40 -8.77 -8.87
N LYS A 319 -9.63 -9.85 -8.78
CA LYS A 319 -10.15 -11.22 -8.89
C LYS A 319 -10.90 -11.68 -7.65
N GLY A 320 -11.93 -12.51 -7.87
CA GLY A 320 -12.71 -13.14 -6.80
C GLY A 320 -13.56 -12.13 -6.02
N ILE A 321 -14.16 -11.17 -6.71
CA ILE A 321 -14.99 -10.11 -6.12
C ILE A 321 -16.34 -10.09 -6.83
N ARG A 322 -17.45 -10.17 -6.09
CA ARG A 322 -18.82 -10.04 -6.63
C ARG A 322 -19.67 -9.13 -5.76
N LYS A 323 -20.39 -8.22 -6.41
CA LYS A 323 -21.45 -7.40 -5.79
C LYS A 323 -22.72 -8.22 -5.69
N VAL A 324 -23.39 -8.17 -4.55
CA VAL A 324 -24.68 -8.81 -4.32
C VAL A 324 -25.68 -7.78 -3.83
N ASN A 325 -26.83 -7.67 -4.50
CA ASN A 325 -27.87 -6.69 -4.17
C ASN A 325 -28.99 -7.27 -3.29
N ASN A 326 -29.25 -8.58 -3.36
CA ASN A 326 -30.32 -9.28 -2.66
C ASN A 326 -29.91 -10.71 -2.30
N ALA A 327 -30.71 -11.40 -1.49
CA ALA A 327 -30.42 -12.76 -1.03
C ALA A 327 -30.47 -13.82 -2.15
N ASP A 328 -31.39 -13.67 -3.11
CA ASP A 328 -31.63 -14.66 -4.17
C ASP A 328 -30.40 -14.82 -5.09
N ASP A 329 -29.70 -13.73 -5.36
CA ASP A 329 -28.49 -13.72 -6.20
C ASP A 329 -27.25 -14.31 -5.49
N PHE A 330 -27.26 -14.34 -4.15
CA PHE A 330 -26.07 -14.64 -3.35
C PHE A 330 -25.45 -16.01 -3.66
N PRO A 331 -26.19 -17.15 -3.68
CA PRO A 331 -25.58 -18.47 -3.88
C PRO A 331 -24.89 -18.63 -5.24
N SER A 332 -25.44 -18.02 -6.28
CA SER A 332 -24.86 -18.03 -7.63
C SER A 332 -23.54 -17.27 -7.65
N LEU A 333 -23.53 -16.06 -7.09
CA LEU A 333 -22.36 -15.19 -7.06
C LEU A 333 -21.25 -15.74 -6.15
N PHE A 334 -21.61 -16.40 -5.05
CA PHE A 334 -20.67 -17.11 -4.19
C PHE A 334 -19.91 -18.21 -4.94
N ARG A 335 -20.62 -19.05 -5.70
CA ARG A 335 -20.01 -20.10 -6.53
C ARG A 335 -19.07 -19.53 -7.61
N GLN A 336 -19.39 -18.37 -8.17
CA GLN A 336 -18.50 -17.70 -9.12
C GLN A 336 -17.18 -17.30 -8.46
N VAL A 337 -17.21 -16.76 -7.23
CA VAL A 337 -15.99 -16.42 -6.48
C VAL A 337 -15.16 -17.67 -6.19
N GLN A 338 -15.80 -18.77 -5.75
CA GLN A 338 -15.11 -20.05 -5.52
C GLN A 338 -14.44 -20.60 -6.78
N THR A 339 -15.10 -20.46 -7.93
CA THR A 339 -14.55 -20.94 -9.21
C THR A 339 -13.39 -20.07 -9.69
N GLU A 340 -13.47 -18.75 -9.44
CA GLU A 340 -12.45 -17.80 -9.86
C GLU A 340 -11.17 -17.89 -9.01
N VAL A 341 -11.30 -18.16 -7.70
CA VAL A 341 -10.16 -18.35 -6.78
C VAL A 341 -10.37 -19.63 -5.96
N PRO A 342 -10.11 -20.82 -6.55
CA PRO A 342 -10.34 -22.10 -5.89
C PRO A 342 -9.47 -22.27 -4.62
N GLY A 343 -10.10 -22.67 -3.52
CA GLY A 343 -9.42 -22.93 -2.25
C GLY A 343 -9.19 -21.70 -1.35
N SER A 344 -9.40 -20.49 -1.87
CA SER A 344 -9.28 -19.27 -1.05
C SER A 344 -10.46 -19.15 -0.08
N PRO A 345 -10.20 -18.77 1.19
CA PRO A 345 -11.25 -18.32 2.11
C PRO A 345 -12.05 -17.16 1.52
N ILE A 346 -13.35 -17.11 1.81
CA ILE A 346 -14.28 -16.08 1.31
C ILE A 346 -14.87 -15.33 2.50
N PHE A 347 -15.00 -14.01 2.40
CA PHE A 347 -15.67 -13.17 3.38
C PHE A 347 -16.71 -12.27 2.72
N VAL A 348 -17.63 -11.76 3.53
CA VAL A 348 -18.69 -10.84 3.10
C VAL A 348 -18.46 -9.50 3.75
N MET A 349 -18.55 -8.42 2.98
CA MET A 349 -18.43 -7.06 3.52
C MET A 349 -19.43 -6.09 2.91
N ARG A 350 -19.77 -5.03 3.64
CA ARG A 350 -20.66 -3.97 3.15
C ARG A 350 -20.06 -3.32 1.91
N LEU A 351 -20.90 -3.04 0.92
CA LEU A 351 -20.50 -2.17 -0.19
C LEU A 351 -20.60 -0.71 0.25
N ALA A 352 -19.49 0.04 0.18
CA ALA A 352 -19.53 1.48 0.32
C ALA A 352 -19.89 2.15 -1.02
N LYS A 353 -20.95 2.94 -1.02
CA LYS A 353 -21.41 3.71 -2.19
C LYS A 353 -20.74 5.08 -2.22
N GLN A 354 -20.58 5.65 -3.42
CA GLN A 354 -20.12 7.04 -3.63
C GLN A 354 -18.89 7.42 -2.78
N SER A 355 -17.93 6.50 -2.70
CA SER A 355 -16.76 6.63 -1.83
C SER A 355 -15.50 6.91 -2.64
N ARG A 356 -14.53 7.56 -2.01
CA ARG A 356 -13.18 7.75 -2.57
C ARG A 356 -12.29 6.58 -2.16
N HIS A 357 -11.43 6.13 -3.06
CA HIS A 357 -10.40 5.13 -2.77
C HIS A 357 -9.07 5.84 -2.57
N LEU A 358 -8.68 6.01 -1.32
CA LEU A 358 -7.46 6.70 -0.94
C LEU A 358 -6.44 5.71 -0.37
N GLU A 359 -5.17 5.93 -0.66
CA GLU A 359 -4.06 5.11 -0.20
C GLU A 359 -3.03 5.97 0.52
N VAL A 360 -2.44 5.46 1.61
CA VAL A 360 -1.27 6.07 2.25
C VAL A 360 -0.05 5.27 1.86
N GLN A 361 0.99 5.95 1.35
CA GLN A 361 2.25 5.28 1.05
C GLN A 361 3.02 5.08 2.36
N ILE A 362 3.27 3.83 2.73
CA ILE A 362 4.07 3.49 3.92
C ILE A 362 5.51 3.16 3.52
N LEU A 363 6.47 3.58 4.35
CA LEU A 363 7.86 3.15 4.30
C LEU A 363 8.32 2.81 5.72
N ALA A 364 8.88 1.62 5.90
CA ALA A 364 9.36 1.15 7.20
C ALA A 364 10.77 0.55 7.11
N ASP A 365 11.53 0.66 8.19
CA ASP A 365 12.83 0.03 8.34
C ASP A 365 12.78 -1.24 9.23
N GLN A 366 13.94 -1.88 9.41
CA GLN A 366 14.06 -3.10 10.23
C GLN A 366 14.02 -2.82 11.74
N TYR A 367 14.08 -1.56 12.15
CA TYR A 367 14.22 -1.16 13.55
C TYR A 367 12.89 -0.77 14.18
N GLY A 368 11.81 -0.77 13.40
CA GLY A 368 10.45 -0.44 13.82
C GLY A 368 10.07 1.01 13.55
N ASN A 369 10.89 1.75 12.79
CA ASN A 369 10.51 3.07 12.33
C ASN A 369 9.63 2.91 11.09
N ALA A 370 8.44 3.49 11.12
CA ALA A 370 7.53 3.56 9.98
C ALA A 370 7.06 5.00 9.78
N ILE A 371 7.00 5.44 8.52
CA ILE A 371 6.57 6.78 8.13
C ILE A 371 5.55 6.70 6.99
N SER A 372 4.71 7.74 6.89
CA SER A 372 3.90 7.98 5.70
C SER A 372 4.66 8.85 4.68
N LEU A 373 4.42 8.61 3.40
CA LEU A 373 4.91 9.42 2.29
C LEU A 373 3.71 9.99 1.52
N PHE A 374 2.88 10.76 2.22
CA PHE A 374 1.59 11.26 1.72
C PHE A 374 0.69 10.11 1.26
N GLY A 375 -0.28 10.42 0.40
CA GLY A 375 -1.15 9.41 -0.21
C GLY A 375 -1.48 9.67 -1.65
N ARG A 376 -2.26 8.73 -2.18
CA ARG A 376 -2.78 8.74 -3.54
C ARG A 376 -4.29 8.65 -3.52
N ASP A 377 -4.92 9.32 -4.48
CA ASP A 377 -6.31 9.08 -4.83
C ASP A 377 -6.34 8.18 -6.07
N CYS A 378 -6.90 6.98 -5.91
CA CYS A 378 -7.10 6.01 -6.99
C CYS A 378 -8.59 5.67 -7.16
N SER A 379 -9.46 6.64 -6.93
CA SER A 379 -10.92 6.48 -7.03
C SER A 379 -11.40 6.16 -8.45
N VAL A 380 -10.69 6.64 -9.48
CA VAL A 380 -11.09 6.40 -10.87
C VAL A 380 -10.67 5.00 -11.30
N GLN A 381 -11.64 4.10 -11.21
CA GLN A 381 -11.48 2.69 -11.54
C GLN A 381 -12.51 2.26 -12.59
N ARG A 382 -12.14 1.26 -13.40
CA ARG A 382 -13.04 0.60 -14.34
C ARG A 382 -12.95 -0.91 -14.12
N ARG A 383 -14.07 -1.54 -13.77
CA ARG A 383 -14.14 -2.98 -13.46
C ARG A 383 -13.07 -3.42 -12.45
N HIS A 384 -12.95 -2.65 -11.36
CA HIS A 384 -11.98 -2.87 -10.27
C HIS A 384 -10.50 -2.77 -10.66
N GLN A 385 -10.19 -2.15 -11.81
CA GLN A 385 -8.82 -1.79 -12.18
C GLN A 385 -8.61 -0.29 -12.06
N LYS A 386 -7.50 0.12 -11.44
CA LYS A 386 -7.09 1.52 -11.31
C LYS A 386 -6.66 2.07 -12.67
N ILE A 387 -7.26 3.18 -13.08
CA ILE A 387 -6.99 3.80 -14.39
C ILE A 387 -6.27 5.13 -14.22
N ILE A 388 -6.74 5.97 -13.29
CA ILE A 388 -6.12 7.25 -12.97
C ILE A 388 -5.75 7.24 -11.49
N GLU A 389 -4.50 7.65 -11.22
CA GLU A 389 -4.00 7.86 -9.87
C GLU A 389 -3.45 9.28 -9.75
N GLU A 390 -3.83 9.98 -8.68
CA GLU A 390 -3.37 11.33 -8.36
C GLU A 390 -2.61 11.34 -7.03
N ALA A 391 -1.61 12.21 -6.90
CA ALA A 391 -0.86 12.41 -5.66
C ALA A 391 -0.56 13.91 -5.44
N PRO A 392 -0.87 14.51 -4.27
CA PRO A 392 -1.44 13.87 -3.08
C PRO A 392 -2.96 13.66 -3.16
N ALA A 393 -3.53 12.97 -2.15
CA ALA A 393 -4.98 12.78 -1.99
C ALA A 393 -5.70 14.07 -1.56
N SER A 394 -5.95 14.97 -2.52
CA SER A 394 -6.44 16.34 -2.30
C SER A 394 -7.88 16.45 -1.76
N ILE A 395 -8.70 15.41 -1.94
CA ILE A 395 -10.13 15.44 -1.59
C ILE A 395 -10.39 15.33 -0.08
N ALA A 396 -9.48 14.69 0.66
CA ALA A 396 -9.61 14.57 2.12
C ALA A 396 -9.17 15.88 2.79
N THR A 397 -9.88 16.30 3.84
CA THR A 397 -9.44 17.43 4.66
C THR A 397 -8.12 17.09 5.34
N SER A 398 -7.25 18.09 5.55
CA SER A 398 -5.92 17.88 6.11
C SER A 398 -5.94 17.13 7.45
N THR A 399 -6.90 17.43 8.32
CA THR A 399 -7.06 16.76 9.62
C THR A 399 -7.41 15.28 9.48
N VAL A 400 -8.31 14.95 8.55
CA VAL A 400 -8.71 13.56 8.29
C VAL A 400 -7.54 12.81 7.66
N PHE A 401 -6.84 13.43 6.72
CA PHE A 401 -5.72 12.79 6.06
C PHE A 401 -4.53 12.60 7.01
N GLU A 402 -4.25 13.55 7.90
CA GLU A 402 -3.24 13.38 8.94
C GLU A 402 -3.62 12.24 9.91
N HIS A 403 -4.90 12.07 10.23
CA HIS A 403 -5.37 10.91 10.99
C HIS A 403 -5.19 9.60 10.21
N MET A 404 -5.36 9.59 8.89
CA MET A 404 -5.08 8.42 8.05
C MET A 404 -3.58 8.09 7.99
N GLU A 405 -2.70 9.10 8.03
CA GLU A 405 -1.25 8.92 8.07
C GLU A 405 -0.76 8.40 9.42
N GLN A 406 -1.46 8.74 10.51
CA GLN A 406 -1.12 8.35 11.87
C GLN A 406 -1.78 7.03 12.25
N VAL A 407 -1.01 5.94 12.21
CA VAL A 407 -1.41 4.69 12.88
C VAL A 407 -0.68 4.63 14.22
N ARG A 408 -1.45 4.61 15.32
CA ARG A 408 -0.94 4.58 16.71
C ARG A 408 -0.43 3.21 17.12
#